data_AF-A0A812TA11-F1
#
_entry.id   AF-A0A812TA11-F1
#
_cell.length_a   1.000
_cell.length_b   1.000
_cell.length_c   1.000
_cell.angle_alpha   90.00
_cell.angle_beta   90.00
_cell.angle_gamma   90.00
#
_symmetry.space_group_name_H-M   'P 1'
#
loop_
_entity.id
_entity.type
_entity.pdbx_description
1 polymer ?
#
loop_
_entity_poly.entity_id
_entity_poly.type
_entity_poly.pdbx_seq_one_letter_code
_entity_poly.pdbx_strand_id
1 'polypeptide(L)'
;MVKSDICRLAMMYTLGGYYFDTDILVTPELKAQIAPETTFATVRAAAALSASFFQAFLAASQKHPLMELALKEFKDWYDKLRTPGVNEAQMRVSVAQGNIGTGLLRKAYDNWSRDGPMPKVSHPGGHVSQFFEETPINWLPRAQYPGLLPGHSGFICDYAVVNKLTNKVVLYSRVYDSHHHQECSEEVKLMRSMG
;
A
#
# COMPACT_ATOMS: atom_id res chain seq x y z
N MET A 1 -12.92 -6.77 -3.32
CA MET A 1 -11.93 -5.85 -3.90
C MET A 1 -12.55 -4.48 -4.21
N VAL A 2 -13.26 -4.24 -5.32
CA VAL A 2 -13.71 -2.85 -5.66
C VAL A 2 -14.54 -2.16 -4.57
N LYS A 3 -15.52 -2.85 -3.98
CA LYS A 3 -16.35 -2.28 -2.89
C LYS A 3 -15.52 -1.94 -1.66
N SER A 4 -14.62 -2.84 -1.24
CA SER A 4 -13.75 -2.61 -0.08
C SER A 4 -12.76 -1.46 -0.35
N ASP A 5 -12.28 -1.31 -1.59
CA ASP A 5 -11.40 -0.21 -1.97
C ASP A 5 -12.09 1.16 -1.79
N ILE A 6 -13.34 1.30 -2.26
CA ILE A 6 -14.13 2.53 -2.08
C ILE A 6 -14.38 2.80 -0.59
N CYS A 7 -14.82 1.80 0.17
CA CYS A 7 -15.11 1.97 1.59
C CYS A 7 -13.87 2.43 2.37
N ARG A 8 -12.71 1.81 2.10
CA ARG A 8 -11.42 2.23 2.65
C ARG A 8 -11.14 3.70 2.35
N LEU A 9 -11.23 4.12 1.08
CA LEU A 9 -10.95 5.51 0.72
C LEU A 9 -11.94 6.50 1.35
N ALA A 10 -13.22 6.13 1.43
CA ALA A 10 -14.25 6.93 2.08
C ALA A 10 -13.99 7.09 3.59
N MET A 11 -13.58 6.02 4.25
CA MET A 11 -13.16 6.05 5.66
C MET A 11 -11.93 6.94 5.84
N MET A 12 -10.88 6.76 5.03
CA MET A 12 -9.67 7.58 5.09
C MET A 12 -9.95 9.06 4.83
N TYR A 13 -10.82 9.39 3.87
CA TYR A 13 -11.22 10.77 3.62
C TYR A 13 -12.00 11.36 4.80
N THR A 14 -12.91 10.59 5.39
CA THR A 14 -13.83 11.09 6.43
C THR A 14 -13.16 11.19 7.79
N LEU A 15 -12.30 10.23 8.14
CA LEU A 15 -11.73 10.07 9.48
C LEU A 15 -10.22 10.30 9.52
N GLY A 16 -9.52 10.14 8.40
CA GLY A 16 -8.05 10.05 8.39
C GLY A 16 -7.55 8.81 9.13
N GLY A 17 -6.32 8.86 9.62
CA GLY A 17 -5.71 7.83 10.45
C GLY A 17 -4.93 6.79 9.63
N TYR A 18 -5.04 5.53 10.04
CA TYR A 18 -4.35 4.39 9.44
C TYR A 18 -5.35 3.33 8.99
N TYR A 19 -5.09 2.75 7.84
CA TYR A 19 -5.77 1.57 7.34
C TYR A 19 -4.77 0.45 7.11
N PHE A 20 -5.16 -0.75 7.51
CA PHE A 20 -4.44 -2.00 7.32
C PHE A 20 -5.41 -3.04 6.76
N ASP A 21 -5.02 -3.77 5.71
CA ASP A 21 -5.71 -5.03 5.39
C ASP A 21 -5.47 -6.04 6.52
N THR A 22 -6.33 -7.05 6.63
CA THR A 22 -6.28 -8.04 7.73
C THR A 22 -5.18 -9.09 7.54
N ASP A 23 -4.49 -9.10 6.42
CA ASP A 23 -3.50 -10.08 5.98
C ASP A 23 -2.09 -9.46 5.83
N ILE A 24 -1.82 -8.44 6.63
CA ILE A 24 -0.48 -7.86 6.80
C ILE A 24 -0.09 -7.83 8.28
N LEU A 25 1.21 -7.86 8.53
CA LEU A 25 1.75 -7.87 9.88
C LEU A 25 2.59 -6.63 10.13
N VAL A 26 2.04 -5.73 10.95
CA VAL A 26 2.62 -4.43 11.25
C VAL A 26 3.64 -4.57 12.39
N THR A 27 4.83 -3.99 12.23
CA THR A 27 5.81 -3.96 13.31
C THR A 27 5.53 -2.78 14.26
N PRO A 28 5.94 -2.87 15.54
CA PRO A 28 5.82 -1.75 16.49
C PRO A 28 6.50 -0.46 16.01
N GLU A 29 7.47 -0.58 15.10
CA GLU A 29 8.25 0.54 14.57
C GLU A 29 7.45 1.44 13.62
N LEU A 30 6.40 0.94 12.95
CA LEU A 30 5.74 1.67 11.85
C LEU A 30 5.40 3.12 12.21
N LYS A 31 4.79 3.35 13.39
CA LYS A 31 4.39 4.69 13.81
C LYS A 31 5.60 5.63 13.98
N ALA A 32 6.69 5.14 14.56
CA ALA A 32 7.93 5.91 14.71
C ALA A 32 8.64 6.16 13.37
N GLN A 33 8.34 5.35 12.34
CA GLN A 33 8.88 5.51 11.01
C GLN A 33 8.11 6.50 10.13
N ILE A 34 6.94 6.99 10.56
CA ILE A 34 6.17 8.00 9.82
C ILE A 34 6.53 9.38 10.36
N ALA A 35 7.05 10.24 9.48
CA ALA A 35 7.47 11.58 9.86
C ALA A 35 6.25 12.42 10.34
N PRO A 36 6.38 13.27 11.38
CA PRO A 36 5.25 14.00 11.95
C PRO A 36 4.48 14.89 10.97
N GLU A 37 5.14 15.42 9.95
CA GLU A 37 4.57 16.26 8.90
C GLU A 37 3.89 15.46 7.78
N THR A 38 4.03 14.14 7.76
CA THR A 38 3.46 13.28 6.73
C THR A 38 1.94 13.32 6.79
N THR A 39 1.30 13.79 5.71
CA THR A 39 -0.16 13.84 5.57
C THR A 39 -0.72 12.70 4.75
N PHE A 40 0.12 11.98 4.00
CA PHE A 40 -0.21 10.74 3.31
C PHE A 40 0.95 9.76 3.37
N ALA A 41 0.69 8.48 3.66
CA ALA A 41 1.70 7.44 3.55
C ALA A 41 1.14 6.17 2.92
N THR A 42 1.95 5.49 2.12
CA THR A 42 1.64 4.15 1.60
C THR A 42 2.92 3.41 1.23
N VAL A 43 2.77 2.22 0.68
CA VAL A 43 3.86 1.36 0.24
C VAL A 43 3.91 1.35 -1.28
N ARG A 44 5.11 1.46 -1.85
CA ARG A 44 5.36 1.11 -3.25
C ARG A 44 5.51 -0.40 -3.34
N ALA A 45 4.64 -1.03 -4.12
CA ALA A 45 4.74 -2.46 -4.37
C ALA A 45 6.07 -2.80 -5.06
N ALA A 46 6.57 -4.00 -4.83
CA ALA A 46 7.80 -4.44 -5.47
C ALA A 46 7.61 -4.42 -7.00
N ALA A 47 8.63 -3.95 -7.74
CA ALA A 47 8.52 -3.80 -9.20
C ALA A 47 8.13 -5.10 -9.93
N ALA A 48 8.53 -6.25 -9.39
CA ALA A 48 8.17 -7.58 -9.90
C ALA A 48 6.67 -7.91 -9.79
N LEU A 49 5.94 -7.20 -8.92
CA LEU A 49 4.53 -7.43 -8.63
C LEU A 49 3.65 -6.36 -9.26
N SER A 50 4.01 -5.09 -9.12
CA SER A 50 3.47 -3.97 -9.88
C SER A 50 4.29 -2.72 -9.58
N ALA A 51 4.45 -1.81 -10.54
CA ALA A 51 5.04 -0.48 -10.29
C ALA A 51 4.08 0.47 -9.54
N SER A 52 3.08 -0.07 -8.84
CA SER A 52 1.96 0.67 -8.26
C SER A 52 2.01 0.71 -6.72
N PHE A 53 0.94 1.16 -6.09
CA PHE A 53 0.81 1.21 -4.63
C PHE A 53 0.31 -0.11 -4.05
N PHE A 54 0.92 -0.54 -2.96
CA PHE A 54 0.43 -1.63 -2.13
C PHE A 54 -0.55 -1.04 -1.10
N GLN A 55 -1.82 -0.97 -1.52
CA GLN A 55 -2.90 -0.31 -0.79
C GLN A 55 -3.30 -1.00 0.53
N ALA A 56 -2.75 -2.19 0.82
CA ALA A 56 -2.96 -2.88 2.09
C ALA A 56 -2.48 -2.06 3.30
N PHE A 57 -1.64 -1.06 3.08
CA PHE A 57 -1.36 -0.01 4.06
C PHE A 57 -1.61 1.37 3.47
N LEU A 58 -2.42 2.18 4.16
CA LEU A 58 -2.58 3.61 3.91
C LEU A 58 -2.56 4.38 5.23
N ALA A 59 -1.94 5.55 5.23
CA ALA A 59 -2.14 6.57 6.24
C ALA A 59 -2.52 7.88 5.54
N ALA A 60 -3.46 8.63 6.11
CA ALA A 60 -3.82 9.95 5.58
C ALA A 60 -4.36 10.85 6.68
N SER A 61 -4.13 12.15 6.57
CA SER A 61 -4.86 13.13 7.35
C SER A 61 -6.35 13.13 6.97
N GLN A 62 -7.21 13.58 7.87
CA GLN A 62 -8.63 13.76 7.56
C GLN A 62 -8.79 14.73 6.37
N LYS A 63 -9.79 14.48 5.52
CA LYS A 63 -10.11 15.29 4.32
C LYS A 63 -8.92 15.51 3.37
N HIS A 64 -8.00 14.54 3.31
CA HIS A 64 -6.83 14.66 2.43
C HIS A 64 -7.25 14.74 0.94
N PRO A 65 -6.75 15.73 0.14
CA PRO A 65 -7.17 15.93 -1.25
C PRO A 65 -6.98 14.71 -2.15
N LEU A 66 -5.91 13.94 -1.93
CA LEU A 66 -5.69 12.69 -2.65
C LEU A 66 -6.81 11.67 -2.46
N MET A 67 -7.38 11.56 -1.25
CA MET A 67 -8.44 10.59 -0.98
C MET A 67 -9.74 11.00 -1.69
N GLU A 68 -10.02 12.30 -1.75
CA GLU A 68 -11.14 12.85 -2.53
C GLU A 68 -10.98 12.59 -4.02
N LEU A 69 -9.79 12.87 -4.57
CA LEU A 69 -9.48 12.61 -5.97
C LEU A 69 -9.57 11.11 -6.29
N ALA A 70 -9.08 10.23 -5.40
CA ALA A 70 -9.22 8.79 -5.58
C ALA A 70 -10.69 8.35 -5.60
N LEU A 71 -11.53 8.84 -4.69
CA LEU A 71 -12.97 8.58 -4.70
C LEU A 71 -13.64 9.08 -5.99
N LYS A 72 -13.22 10.23 -6.52
CA LYS A 72 -13.68 10.75 -7.81
C LYS A 72 -13.27 9.83 -8.97
N GLU A 73 -12.02 9.38 -9.00
CA GLU A 73 -11.55 8.42 -10.01
C GLU A 73 -12.35 7.10 -9.98
N PHE A 74 -12.72 6.62 -8.79
CA PHE A 74 -13.63 5.48 -8.63
C PHE A 74 -15.02 5.76 -9.16
N LYS A 75 -15.60 6.92 -8.85
CA LYS A 75 -16.92 7.32 -9.36
C LYS A 75 -16.91 7.38 -10.89
N ASP A 76 -15.93 8.05 -11.48
CA ASP A 76 -15.80 8.20 -12.92
C ASP A 76 -15.59 6.85 -13.61
N TRP A 77 -14.83 5.94 -12.98
CA TRP A 77 -14.69 4.57 -13.45
C TRP A 77 -16.02 3.80 -13.43
N TYR A 78 -16.81 3.91 -12.35
CA TYR A 78 -18.13 3.29 -12.25
C TYR A 78 -19.12 3.86 -13.26
N ASP A 79 -19.14 5.18 -13.46
CA ASP A 79 -20.03 5.81 -14.42
C ASP A 79 -19.74 5.34 -15.85
N LYS A 80 -18.46 5.22 -16.21
CA LYS A 80 -18.05 4.67 -17.51
C LYS A 80 -18.52 3.23 -17.72
N LEU A 81 -18.46 2.40 -16.68
CA LEU A 81 -18.98 1.02 -16.75
C LEU A 81 -20.49 0.95 -17.01
N ARG A 82 -21.24 2.00 -16.67
CA ARG A 82 -22.70 2.05 -16.90
C ARG A 82 -23.07 2.54 -18.29
N THR A 83 -22.11 3.03 -19.07
CA THR A 83 -22.34 3.48 -20.45
C THR A 83 -22.63 2.27 -21.36
N PRO A 84 -23.73 2.29 -22.14
CA PRO A 84 -24.04 1.20 -23.08
C PRO A 84 -22.88 0.91 -24.05
N GLY A 85 -22.57 -0.36 -24.25
CA GLY A 85 -21.50 -0.80 -25.15
C GLY A 85 -20.09 -0.83 -24.55
N VAL A 86 -19.90 -0.38 -23.31
CA VAL A 86 -18.62 -0.51 -22.60
C VAL A 86 -18.47 -1.93 -22.04
N ASN A 87 -17.35 -2.59 -22.35
CA ASN A 87 -17.03 -3.91 -21.82
C ASN A 87 -16.17 -3.77 -20.55
N GLU A 88 -16.68 -4.28 -19.42
CA GLU A 88 -15.99 -4.26 -18.14
C GLU A 88 -14.61 -4.94 -18.19
N ALA A 89 -14.49 -6.06 -18.92
CA ALA A 89 -13.22 -6.78 -19.04
C ALA A 89 -12.14 -5.93 -19.72
N GLN A 90 -12.51 -5.17 -20.76
CA GLN A 90 -11.59 -4.25 -21.43
C GLN A 90 -11.16 -3.11 -20.50
N MET A 91 -12.10 -2.57 -19.72
CA MET A 91 -11.78 -1.52 -18.75
C MET A 91 -10.87 -2.00 -17.62
N ARG A 92 -11.07 -3.23 -17.11
CA ARG A 92 -10.21 -3.83 -16.07
C ARG A 92 -8.75 -3.94 -16.51
N VAL A 93 -8.52 -4.33 -17.76
CA VAL A 93 -7.16 -4.44 -18.34
C VAL A 93 -6.49 -3.06 -18.37
N SER A 94 -7.24 -2.02 -18.76
CA SER A 94 -6.68 -0.66 -18.96
C SER A 94 -6.23 0.05 -17.69
N VAL A 95 -6.82 -0.25 -16.53
CA VAL A 95 -6.61 0.55 -15.31
C VAL A 95 -5.50 0.00 -14.43
N ALA A 96 -5.24 -1.32 -14.40
CA ALA A 96 -4.38 -1.86 -13.34
C ALA A 96 -3.86 -3.30 -13.48
N GLN A 97 -3.85 -3.92 -14.67
CA GLN A 97 -3.46 -5.34 -14.82
C GLN A 97 -4.20 -6.29 -13.85
N GLY A 98 -5.39 -5.92 -13.36
CA GLY A 98 -6.22 -6.74 -12.47
C GLY A 98 -6.62 -6.11 -11.11
N ASN A 99 -5.87 -5.14 -10.57
CA ASN A 99 -6.21 -4.51 -9.27
C ASN A 99 -6.69 -3.06 -9.43
N ILE A 100 -7.97 -2.90 -9.77
CA ILE A 100 -8.60 -1.59 -10.06
C ILE A 100 -8.30 -0.57 -8.97
N GLY A 101 -8.40 -0.94 -7.68
CA GLY A 101 -8.26 0.03 -6.59
C GLY A 101 -6.86 0.60 -6.47
N THR A 102 -5.85 -0.26 -6.54
CA THR A 102 -4.45 0.17 -6.62
C THR A 102 -4.20 1.07 -7.84
N GLY A 103 -4.75 0.72 -9.02
CA GLY A 103 -4.58 1.51 -10.24
C GLY A 103 -5.23 2.89 -10.17
N LEU A 104 -6.47 2.97 -9.69
CA LEU A 104 -7.20 4.24 -9.57
C LEU A 104 -6.60 5.15 -8.48
N LEU A 105 -6.16 4.59 -7.36
CA LEU A 105 -5.45 5.36 -6.34
C LEU A 105 -4.12 5.90 -6.88
N ARG A 106 -3.36 5.08 -7.62
CA ARG A 106 -2.12 5.52 -8.26
C ARG A 106 -2.38 6.63 -9.28
N LYS A 107 -3.39 6.48 -10.13
CA LYS A 107 -3.80 7.51 -11.08
C LYS A 107 -4.20 8.81 -10.38
N ALA A 108 -4.98 8.73 -9.30
CA ALA A 108 -5.34 9.90 -8.51
C ALA A 108 -4.09 10.59 -7.92
N TYR A 109 -3.10 9.79 -7.48
CA TYR A 109 -1.83 10.30 -7.00
C TYR A 109 -1.04 11.00 -8.10
N ASP A 110 -0.86 10.37 -9.26
CA ASP A 110 -0.12 10.95 -10.37
C ASP A 110 -0.78 12.26 -10.87
N ASN A 111 -2.12 12.35 -10.81
CA ASN A 111 -2.86 13.57 -11.14
C ASN A 111 -2.74 14.68 -10.09
N TRP A 112 -2.59 14.30 -8.81
CA TRP A 112 -2.52 15.23 -7.68
C TRP A 112 -1.09 15.72 -7.41
N SER A 113 -0.14 14.80 -7.45
CA SER A 113 1.27 15.02 -7.20
C SER A 113 1.92 15.71 -8.38
N ARG A 114 2.80 16.66 -8.10
CA ARG A 114 3.84 17.05 -9.06
C ARG A 114 5.02 16.15 -8.77
N ASP A 115 5.56 15.45 -9.76
CA ASP A 115 6.67 14.51 -9.58
C ASP A 115 7.74 15.06 -8.61
N GLY A 116 8.22 14.20 -7.69
CA GLY A 116 9.19 14.61 -6.67
C GLY A 116 10.07 13.44 -6.22
N PRO A 117 11.21 13.74 -5.56
CA PRO A 117 12.15 12.72 -5.13
C PRO A 117 11.52 11.82 -4.07
N MET A 118 11.56 10.52 -4.31
CA MET A 118 11.22 9.51 -3.32
C MET A 118 12.31 9.42 -2.24
N PRO A 119 12.00 8.99 -1.01
CA PRO A 119 10.73 8.40 -0.55
C PRO A 119 9.77 9.41 0.08
N LYS A 120 10.03 10.72 0.00
CA LYS A 120 9.20 11.75 0.62
C LYS A 120 9.00 12.93 -0.31
N VAL A 121 7.74 13.23 -0.63
CA VAL A 121 7.36 14.25 -1.61
C VAL A 121 6.52 15.33 -0.93
N SER A 122 6.97 16.59 -1.01
CA SER A 122 6.21 17.74 -0.56
C SER A 122 5.33 18.27 -1.70
N HIS A 123 4.08 18.61 -1.39
CA HIS A 123 3.07 19.05 -2.36
C HIS A 123 2.63 20.49 -2.08
N PRO A 124 2.02 21.16 -3.07
CA PRO A 124 1.30 22.42 -2.83
C PRO A 124 0.27 22.28 -1.70
N GLY A 125 0.09 23.34 -0.92
CA GLY A 125 -0.83 23.34 0.23
C GLY A 125 -0.24 22.71 1.50
N GLY A 126 1.06 22.38 1.52
CA GLY A 126 1.75 21.90 2.73
C GLY A 126 1.56 20.40 3.00
N HIS A 127 0.99 19.65 2.06
CA HIS A 127 0.86 18.20 2.18
C HIS A 127 2.20 17.50 1.94
N VAL A 128 2.41 16.37 2.61
CA VAL A 128 3.64 15.57 2.49
C VAL A 128 3.27 14.11 2.34
N SER A 129 3.73 13.51 1.25
CA SER A 129 3.60 12.07 1.00
C SER A 129 4.86 11.34 1.40
N GLN A 130 4.73 10.25 2.14
CA GLN A 130 5.83 9.36 2.50
C GLN A 130 5.59 7.96 1.95
N PHE A 131 6.64 7.36 1.40
CA PHE A 131 6.57 6.04 0.78
C PHE A 131 7.52 5.07 1.46
N PHE A 132 6.97 3.92 1.83
CA PHE A 132 7.76 2.73 2.14
C PHE A 132 7.92 1.88 0.88
N GLU A 133 8.80 0.88 0.93
CA GLU A 133 9.05 0.01 -0.22
C GLU A 133 8.86 -1.45 0.16
N GLU A 134 8.01 -2.15 -0.59
CA GLU A 134 7.90 -3.60 -0.55
C GLU A 134 9.10 -4.18 -1.31
N THR A 135 9.85 -5.06 -0.66
CA THR A 135 11.08 -5.64 -1.18
C THR A 135 11.15 -7.13 -0.83
N PRO A 136 11.60 -8.00 -1.77
CA PRO A 136 11.89 -9.38 -1.44
C PRO A 136 12.86 -9.49 -0.25
N ILE A 137 12.54 -10.32 0.72
CA ILE A 137 13.33 -10.50 1.95
C ILE A 137 14.77 -10.94 1.63
N ASN A 138 14.94 -11.80 0.62
CA ASN A 138 16.25 -12.25 0.17
C ASN A 138 17.12 -11.15 -0.48
N TRP A 139 16.54 -9.99 -0.80
CA TRP A 139 17.26 -8.82 -1.32
C TRP A 139 17.61 -7.81 -0.23
N LEU A 140 17.16 -8.01 1.00
CA LEU A 140 17.42 -7.14 2.14
C LEU A 140 18.60 -7.70 2.96
N PRO A 141 19.75 -7.01 3.03
CA PRO A 141 20.88 -7.47 3.83
C PRO A 141 20.50 -7.48 5.32
N ARG A 142 20.51 -8.65 5.97
CA ARG A 142 20.15 -8.76 7.39
C ARG A 142 21.00 -7.88 8.33
N ALA A 143 22.25 -7.63 7.96
CA ALA A 143 23.13 -6.73 8.70
C ALA A 143 22.62 -5.27 8.69
N GLN A 144 21.89 -4.88 7.65
CA GLN A 144 21.31 -3.53 7.50
C GLN A 144 19.91 -3.43 8.09
N TYR A 145 19.18 -4.54 8.19
CA TYR A 145 17.81 -4.59 8.71
C TYR A 145 17.70 -5.52 9.94
N PRO A 146 18.10 -5.04 11.14
CA PRO A 146 17.96 -5.81 12.37
C PRO A 146 16.51 -6.21 12.62
N GLY A 147 16.29 -7.47 12.99
CA GLY A 147 14.94 -8.02 13.20
C GLY A 147 14.23 -8.51 11.94
N LEU A 148 14.85 -8.37 10.75
CA LEU A 148 14.32 -8.97 9.53
C LEU A 148 14.17 -10.49 9.71
N LEU A 149 12.95 -10.97 9.47
CA LEU A 149 12.64 -12.40 9.56
C LEU A 149 13.13 -13.09 8.29
N PRO A 150 13.46 -14.40 8.36
CA PRO A 150 14.07 -15.10 7.23
C PRO A 150 13.19 -15.21 5.97
N GLY A 151 11.88 -14.97 6.07
CA GLY A 151 10.94 -15.26 4.99
C GLY A 151 10.61 -16.75 4.92
N HIS A 152 9.51 -17.07 4.25
CA HIS A 152 9.14 -18.43 3.91
C HIS A 152 9.19 -18.59 2.40
N SER A 153 9.88 -19.63 1.92
CA SER A 153 10.32 -19.86 0.54
C SER A 153 9.19 -20.16 -0.47
N GLY A 154 8.04 -19.51 -0.33
CA GLY A 154 6.93 -19.51 -1.27
C GLY A 154 6.80 -18.15 -1.95
N PHE A 155 6.26 -18.14 -3.17
CA PHE A 155 6.26 -16.97 -4.06
C PHE A 155 5.66 -15.69 -3.48
N ILE A 156 4.81 -15.77 -2.45
CA ILE A 156 4.12 -14.61 -1.89
C ILE A 156 4.52 -14.24 -0.45
N CYS A 157 5.11 -15.15 0.33
CA CYS A 157 5.48 -14.92 1.74
C CYS A 157 6.86 -14.26 1.93
N ASP A 158 7.55 -13.95 0.83
CA ASP A 158 8.95 -13.51 0.86
C ASP A 158 9.11 -12.00 0.71
N TYR A 159 8.14 -11.20 1.17
CA TYR A 159 8.18 -9.74 1.07
C TYR A 159 8.13 -9.05 2.43
N ALA A 160 9.00 -8.06 2.59
CA ALA A 160 8.98 -7.13 3.70
C ALA A 160 8.81 -5.71 3.17
N VAL A 161 8.18 -4.87 3.95
CA VAL A 161 8.07 -3.45 3.68
C VAL A 161 9.04 -2.71 4.58
N VAL A 162 9.88 -1.89 3.95
CA VAL A 162 10.98 -1.21 4.61
C VAL A 162 10.90 0.30 4.45
N ASN A 163 11.39 1.00 5.46
CA ASN A 163 11.78 2.39 5.34
C ASN A 163 13.25 2.46 4.92
N LYS A 164 13.51 2.81 3.65
CA LYS A 164 14.87 2.92 3.11
C LYS A 164 15.69 4.07 3.71
N LEU A 165 15.06 5.06 4.33
CA LEU A 165 15.79 6.15 5.00
C LEU A 165 16.42 5.70 6.30
N THR A 166 15.74 4.82 7.04
CA THR A 166 16.13 4.41 8.39
C THR A 166 16.59 2.96 8.46
N ASN A 167 16.48 2.22 7.37
CA ASN A 167 16.76 0.79 7.27
C ASN A 167 15.96 -0.04 8.29
N LYS A 168 14.68 0.28 8.45
CA LYS A 168 13.76 -0.42 9.37
C LYS A 168 12.70 -1.19 8.61
N VAL A 169 12.39 -2.39 9.09
CA VAL A 169 11.23 -3.16 8.66
C VAL A 169 10.00 -2.61 9.37
N VAL A 170 9.00 -2.18 8.60
CA VAL A 170 7.79 -1.55 9.14
C VAL A 170 6.56 -2.45 9.09
N LEU A 171 6.52 -3.39 8.15
CA LEU A 171 5.52 -4.45 8.10
C LEU A 171 6.02 -5.61 7.21
N TYR A 172 5.38 -6.77 7.33
CA TYR A 172 5.51 -7.89 6.39
C TYR A 172 4.24 -7.93 5.56
N SER A 173 4.41 -7.91 4.24
CA SER A 173 3.27 -8.03 3.33
C SER A 173 2.97 -9.50 3.08
N ARG A 174 1.69 -9.82 2.88
CA ARG A 174 1.23 -11.15 2.44
C ARG A 174 1.59 -12.26 3.43
N VAL A 175 1.02 -12.20 4.63
CA VAL A 175 1.24 -13.23 5.67
C VAL A 175 0.37 -14.47 5.51
N TYR A 176 -0.52 -14.48 4.51
CA TYR A 176 -1.38 -15.61 4.17
C TYR A 176 -1.50 -15.79 2.66
N ASP A 177 -1.35 -17.03 2.20
CA ASP A 177 -1.63 -17.43 0.83
C ASP A 177 -3.06 -17.92 0.68
N SER A 178 -3.93 -17.09 0.11
CA SER A 178 -5.31 -17.48 -0.16
C SER A 178 -5.47 -18.53 -1.26
N HIS A 179 -4.48 -18.67 -2.16
CA HIS A 179 -4.53 -19.68 -3.22
C HIS A 179 -4.17 -21.07 -2.70
N HIS A 180 -3.22 -21.15 -1.77
CA HIS A 180 -2.75 -22.42 -1.19
C HIS A 180 -3.27 -22.67 0.24
N HIS A 181 -4.04 -21.75 0.80
CA HIS A 181 -4.54 -21.76 2.17
C HIS A 181 -3.44 -21.95 3.23
N GLN A 182 -2.31 -21.26 3.05
CA GLN A 182 -1.12 -21.44 3.88
C GLN A 182 -0.74 -20.15 4.61
N GLU A 183 -0.52 -20.25 5.92
CA GLU A 183 0.05 -19.17 6.74
C GLU A 183 1.57 -19.08 6.53
N CYS A 184 2.08 -17.86 6.42
CA CYS A 184 3.50 -17.60 6.35
C CYS A 184 4.13 -17.74 7.75
N SER A 185 5.31 -18.35 7.84
CA SER A 185 5.96 -18.68 9.13
C SER A 185 6.33 -17.45 9.98
N GLU A 186 6.38 -16.30 9.33
CA GLU A 186 6.73 -14.99 9.85
C GLU A 186 5.75 -14.55 10.93
N GLU A 187 4.46 -14.77 10.70
CA GLU A 187 3.38 -14.37 11.60
C GLU A 187 3.47 -15.10 12.95
N VAL A 188 3.65 -16.42 12.91
CA VAL A 188 3.83 -17.24 14.11
C VAL A 188 5.05 -16.80 14.92
N LYS A 189 6.16 -16.46 14.25
CA LYS A 189 7.40 -16.04 14.93
C LYS A 189 7.28 -14.65 15.55
N LEU A 190 6.71 -13.68 14.83
CA LEU A 190 6.49 -12.32 15.35
C LEU A 190 5.52 -12.33 16.53
N MET A 191 4.37 -13.01 16.39
CA MET A 191 3.41 -13.13 17.50
C MET A 191 4.03 -13.76 18.75
N ARG A 192 4.93 -14.74 18.60
CA ARG A 192 5.67 -15.34 19.74
C ARG A 192 6.72 -14.42 20.36
N SER A 193 7.27 -13.47 19.60
CA SER A 193 8.26 -12.51 20.14
C SER A 193 7.63 -11.34 20.91
N MET A 194 6.30 -11.18 20.82
CA MET A 194 5.56 -10.10 21.46
C MET A 194 4.97 -10.47 22.84
N GLY A 195 5.15 -11.72 23.30
CA GLY A 195 4.74 -12.21 24.62
C GLY A 195 5.93 -12.72 25.42
#